data_AF-A0A962YXL1-F1
#
_entry.id   AF-A0A962YXL1-F1
#
_cell.length_a   1.000
_cell.length_b   1.000
_cell.length_c   1.000
_cell.angle_alpha   90.00
_cell.angle_beta   90.00
_cell.angle_gamma   90.00
#
_symmetry.space_group_name_H-M   'P 1'
#
loop_
_entity.id
_entity.type
_entity.pdbx_description
1 polymer ?
#
loop_
_entity_poly.entity_id
_entity_poly.type
_entity_poly.pdbx_seq_one_letter_code
_entity_poly.pdbx_strand_id
1 'polypeptide(L)' 'MRTVSIAPMMDCTDRHFRRLMRSITQKTYLYTEMITANAVIHGDRERLLGY' A
#
# COMPACT_ATOMS: atom_id res chain seq x y z
N MET A 1 -13.35 19.56 5.05
CA MET A 1 -13.52 18.29 4.27
C MET A 1 -12.84 17.17 5.04
N ARG A 2 -13.48 16.01 5.20
CA ARG A 2 -12.85 14.84 5.84
C ARG A 2 -12.07 14.05 4.80
N THR A 3 -10.81 13.78 5.08
CA THR A 3 -9.99 12.96 4.20
C THR A 3 -10.26 11.48 4.47
N VAL A 4 -10.42 10.70 3.40
CA VAL A 4 -10.66 9.27 3.46
C VAL A 4 -9.38 8.54 3.04
N SER A 5 -9.11 7.39 3.64
CA SER A 5 -7.98 6.53 3.32
C SER A 5 -8.42 5.07 3.16
N ILE A 6 -7.81 4.34 2.24
CA ILE A 6 -7.95 2.89 2.12
C ILE A 6 -6.87 2.22 2.96
N ALA A 7 -7.28 1.38 3.90
CA ALA A 7 -6.39 0.68 4.81
C ALA A 7 -5.41 -0.26 4.07
N PRO A 8 -4.20 -0.48 4.61
CA PRO A 8 -3.28 -1.48 4.10
C PRO A 8 -3.85 -2.89 4.34
N MET A 9 -3.95 -3.71 3.29
CA MET A 9 -4.46 -5.07 3.36
C MET A 9 -3.58 -6.00 2.51
N MET A 10 -3.09 -7.06 3.15
CA MET A 10 -2.26 -8.09 2.50
C MET A 10 -3.03 -8.79 1.38
N ASP A 11 -2.36 -9.05 0.25
CA ASP A 11 -2.87 -9.67 -0.97
C ASP A 11 -4.06 -8.93 -1.62
N CYS A 12 -4.33 -7.69 -1.17
CA CYS A 12 -5.46 -6.91 -1.65
C CYS A 12 -5.02 -5.53 -2.11
N THR A 13 -4.30 -4.76 -1.28
CA THR A 13 -3.85 -3.41 -1.65
C THR A 13 -2.56 -3.40 -2.46
N ASP A 14 -2.48 -4.26 -3.48
CA ASP A 14 -1.35 -4.36 -4.40
C ASP A 14 -1.28 -3.19 -5.41
N ARG A 15 -0.30 -3.20 -6.31
CA ARG A 15 -0.12 -2.18 -7.35
C ARG A 15 -1.32 -2.08 -8.30
N HIS A 16 -1.96 -3.19 -8.64
CA HIS A 16 -3.06 -3.26 -9.59
C HIS A 16 -4.34 -2.69 -8.96
N PHE A 17 -4.62 -3.05 -7.71
CA PHE A 17 -5.70 -2.49 -6.92
C PHE A 17 -5.54 -0.97 -6.75
N ARG A 18 -4.33 -0.51 -6.36
CA ARG A 18 -4.09 0.93 -6.21
C ARG A 18 -4.28 1.68 -7.53
N ARG A 19 -3.85 1.10 -8.66
CA ARG A 19 -4.06 1.69 -9.98
C ARG A 19 -5.54 1.80 -10.33
N LEU A 20 -6.33 0.76 -10.05
CA LEU A 20 -7.78 0.80 -10.22
C LEU A 20 -8.41 1.88 -9.34
N MET A 21 -8.04 1.94 -8.05
CA MET A 21 -8.58 2.94 -7.12
C MET A 21 -8.23 4.37 -7.52
N ARG A 22 -7.07 4.60 -8.15
CA ARG A 22 -6.72 5.93 -8.69
C ARG A 22 -7.61 6.36 -9.86
N SER A 23 -8.17 5.42 -10.62
CA SER A 23 -9.19 5.73 -11.62
C SER A 23 -10.55 6.06 -11.00
N ILE A 24 -10.84 5.58 -9.79
CA ILE A 24 -12.10 5.82 -9.08
C ILE A 24 -12.04 7.15 -8.30
N THR A 25 -10.93 7.43 -7.64
CA THR A 25 -10.77 8.62 -6.78
C THR A 25 -9.36 9.19 -6.83
N GLN A 26 -9.29 10.51 -6.95
CA GLN A 26 -8.04 11.26 -6.91
C GLN A 26 -7.71 11.80 -5.50
N LYS A 27 -8.68 11.79 -4.57
CA LYS A 27 -8.58 12.47 -3.27
C LYS A 27 -8.35 11.54 -2.07
N THR A 28 -8.44 10.22 -2.29
CA THR A 28 -8.30 9.23 -1.23
C THR A 28 -6.83 8.85 -1.02
N TYR A 29 -6.37 8.73 0.23
CA TYR A 29 -5.05 8.17 0.52
C TYR A 29 -5.05 6.66 0.33
N LEU A 30 -4.02 6.13 -0.33
CA LEU A 30 -3.88 4.69 -0.59
C LEU A 30 -2.59 4.21 0.08
N TYR A 31 -2.71 3.28 1.01
CA TYR A 31 -1.55 2.61 1.60
C TYR A 31 -1.14 1.40 0.74
N THR A 32 0.14 1.05 0.80
CA THR A 32 0.65 -0.22 0.26
C THR A 32 0.25 -1.37 1.18
N GLU A 33 0.55 -2.60 0.76
CA GLU A 33 0.39 -3.75 1.64
C GLU A 33 1.17 -3.57 2.94
N MET A 34 0.66 -4.17 4.02
CA MET A 34 1.32 -4.15 5.32
C MET A 34 2.61 -4.98 5.25
N ILE A 35 3.72 -4.39 5.69
CA ILE A 35 5.00 -5.09 5.78
C ILE A 35 5.43 -5.18 7.24
N THR A 36 5.87 -6.36 7.65
CA THR A 36 6.27 -6.61 9.02
C THR A 36 7.63 -5.97 9.31
N ALA A 37 7.75 -5.27 10.45
CA ALA A 37 8.98 -4.57 10.82
C ALA A 37 10.20 -5.51 10.88
N ASN A 38 10.02 -6.73 11.39
CA ASN A 38 11.09 -7.73 11.45
C ASN A 38 11.59 -8.14 10.06
N ALA A 39 10.72 -8.23 9.06
CA ALA A 39 11.12 -8.51 7.68
C ALA A 39 11.92 -7.35 7.08
N VAL A 40 11.57 -6.11 7.39
CA VAL A 40 12.35 -4.93 6.96
C VAL A 40 13.73 -4.90 7.63
N ILE A 41 13.82 -5.24 8.92
CA ILE A 41 15.09 -5.18 9.65
C ILE A 41 16.07 -6.26 9.19
N HIS A 42 15.59 -7.50 9.02
CA HIS A 42 16.45 -8.68 8.80
C HIS A 42 16.38 -9.27 7.39
N GLY A 43 15.41 -8.84 6.57
CA GLY A 43 15.22 -9.33 5.20
C GLY A 43 15.75 -8.36 4.14
N ASP A 44 15.43 -8.67 2.88
CA ASP A 44 15.80 -7.87 1.72
C ASP A 44 14.91 -6.61 1.63
N ARG A 45 15.46 -5.47 2.05
CA ARG A 45 14.76 -4.18 2.05
C ARG A 45 14.44 -3.67 0.66
N GLU A 46 15.29 -3.91 -0.33
CA GLU A 46 15.03 -3.43 -1.70
C GLU A 46 13.82 -4.14 -2.27
N ARG A 47 13.73 -5.46 -2.07
CA ARG A 47 12.56 -6.22 -2.46
C ARG A 47 11.31 -5.83 -1.68
N LEU A 48 11.45 -5.61 -0.37
CA LEU A 48 10.30 -5.32 0.49
C LEU A 48 9.78 -3.91 0.31
N LEU A 49 10.63 -2.91 0.06
CA LEU A 49 10.26 -1.48 -0.03
C LEU A 49 10.21 -0.93 -1.46
N GLY A 50 10.64 -1.71 -2.47
CA GLY A 50 10.77 -1.28 -3.87
C GLY A 50 9.47 -1.26 -4.69
N TYR A 51 8.35 -0.88 -4.07
CA TYR A 51 7.00 -0.90 -4.66
C TYR A 51 6.56 0.42 -5.30
#